data_AF-A0A821D9M9-F1
#
_entry.id   AF-A0A821D9M9-F1
#
_cell.length_a   1.000
_cell.length_b   1.000
_cell.length_c   1.000
_cell.angle_alpha   90.00
_cell.angle_beta   90.00
_cell.angle_gamma   90.00
#
_symmetry.space_group_name_H-M   'P 1'
#
loop_
_entity.id
_entity.type
_entity.pdbx_description
1 polymer ?
#
loop_
_entity_poly.entity_id
_entity_poly.type
_entity_poly.pdbx_seq_one_letter_code
_entity_poly.pdbx_strand_id
1 'polypeptide(L)' 'NIPANATWKQNGVTIAGGHEEGDATNQLWGPYGLFVDDDQTVVIADCVNHRIMQWKNGDTTNGQA' A
#
# COMPACT_ATOMS: atom_id res chain seq x y z
N ASN A 1 11.62 -2.54 -26.44
CA ASN A 1 12.70 -1.52 -26.49
C ASN A 1 12.28 -0.29 -25.71
N ILE A 2 12.86 -0.08 -24.53
CA ILE A 2 12.77 1.19 -23.78
C ILE A 2 13.94 2.07 -24.22
N PRO A 3 13.73 3.33 -24.65
CA PRO A 3 14.82 4.18 -25.14
C PRO A 3 15.77 4.60 -24.00
N ALA A 4 17.04 4.85 -24.33
CA ALA A 4 18.10 5.19 -23.36
C ALA A 4 17.85 6.49 -22.59
N ASN A 5 16.95 7.35 -23.08
CA ASN A 5 16.53 8.60 -22.42
C ASN A 5 15.12 8.49 -21.80
N ALA A 6 14.57 7.29 -21.65
CA ALA A 6 13.30 7.10 -20.97
C ALA A 6 13.41 7.63 -19.54
N THR A 7 12.65 8.68 -19.25
CA THR A 7 12.51 9.26 -17.92
C THR A 7 11.19 8.79 -17.33
N TRP A 8 11.27 7.95 -16.30
CA TRP A 8 10.09 7.52 -15.55
C TRP A 8 9.67 8.66 -14.62
N LYS A 9 8.51 9.27 -14.88
CA LYS A 9 7.95 10.25 -13.95
C LYS A 9 7.38 9.53 -12.73
N GLN A 10 7.89 9.86 -11.55
CA GLN A 10 7.38 9.35 -10.29
C GLN A 10 6.10 10.13 -9.89
N ASN A 11 4.99 9.81 -10.56
CA ASN A 11 3.66 10.37 -10.27
C ASN A 11 2.84 9.49 -9.32
N GLY A 12 3.47 8.50 -8.67
CA GLY A 12 2.80 7.62 -7.73
C GLY A 12 2.38 8.35 -6.46
N VAL A 13 1.26 7.95 -5.88
CA VAL A 13 0.79 8.41 -4.57
C VAL A 13 0.89 7.25 -3.60
N THR A 14 1.37 7.50 -2.39
CA THR A 14 1.33 6.51 -1.30
C THR A 14 -0.12 6.36 -0.83
N ILE A 15 -0.68 5.15 -0.99
CA ILE A 15 -2.06 4.85 -0.57
C ILE A 15 -2.13 3.98 0.68
N ALA A 16 -1.07 3.23 1.00
CA ALA A 16 -1.00 2.36 2.17
C ALA A 16 0.28 2.60 2.97
N GLY A 17 0.15 2.72 4.29
CA GLY A 17 1.25 3.04 5.20
C GLY A 17 1.76 4.48 5.07
N GLY A 18 3.06 4.68 5.27
CA GLY A 18 3.75 5.96 5.03
C GLY A 18 3.88 6.90 6.24
N HIS A 19 3.56 6.45 7.45
CA HIS A 19 3.58 7.27 8.68
C HIS A 19 4.34 6.57 9.81
N GLU A 20 5.55 6.09 9.51
CA GLU A 20 6.32 5.23 10.42
C GLU A 20 5.62 3.89 10.71
N GLU A 21 6.29 3.07 11.52
CA GLU A 21 5.77 1.82 12.03
C GLU A 21 4.70 2.09 13.10
N GLY A 22 3.59 1.36 13.06
CA GLY A 22 2.54 1.49 14.07
C GLY A 22 1.26 0.74 13.71
N ASP A 23 0.25 0.90 14.55
CA ASP A 23 -1.03 0.16 14.50
C ASP A 23 -2.22 1.02 14.07
N ALA A 24 -2.02 2.31 13.75
CA ALA A 24 -3.08 3.14 13.19
C ALA A 24 -3.53 2.63 11.80
N THR A 25 -4.72 3.05 11.34
CA THR A 25 -5.31 2.65 10.05
C THR A 25 -4.52 3.13 8.83
N ASN A 26 -3.61 4.08 9.02
CA ASN A 26 -2.69 4.61 8.01
C ASN A 26 -1.22 4.20 8.25
N GLN A 27 -0.99 3.26 9.18
CA GLN A 27 0.33 2.71 9.52
C GLN A 27 0.36 1.20 9.27
N LEU A 28 1.56 0.67 9.16
CA LEU A 28 1.83 -0.76 9.02
C LEU A 28 3.00 -1.13 9.94
N TRP A 29 3.03 -2.37 10.41
CA TRP A 29 4.12 -2.96 11.16
C TRP A 29 4.40 -4.40 10.70
N GLY A 30 5.55 -4.58 10.05
CA GLY A 30 5.96 -5.86 9.47
C GLY A 30 5.02 -6.38 8.39
N PRO A 31 4.72 -5.59 7.34
CA PRO A 31 3.95 -6.08 6.20
C PRO A 31 4.77 -7.10 5.40
N TYR A 32 4.34 -8.37 5.38
CA TYR A 32 5.08 -9.45 4.72
C TYR A 32 4.41 -10.02 3.47
N GLY A 33 3.18 -9.58 3.17
CA GLY A 33 2.44 -10.00 1.99
C GLY A 33 1.60 -8.87 1.43
N LEU A 34 1.52 -8.81 0.10
CA LEU A 34 0.69 -7.88 -0.65
C LEU A 34 -0.03 -8.64 -1.78
N PHE A 35 -1.32 -8.38 -1.92
CA PHE A 35 -2.15 -8.83 -3.04
C PHE A 35 -2.98 -7.66 -3.56
N VAL A 36 -3.30 -7.68 -4.85
CA VAL A 36 -4.22 -6.71 -5.48
C VAL A 36 -5.29 -7.51 -6.20
N ASP A 37 -6.56 -7.25 -5.88
CA ASP A 37 -7.69 -7.91 -6.51
C ASP A 37 -8.13 -7.22 -7.83
N ASP A 38 -9.13 -7.81 -8.50
CA ASP A 38 -9.66 -7.31 -9.77
C ASP A 38 -10.32 -5.92 -9.63
N ASP A 39 -10.76 -5.55 -8.43
CA ASP A 39 -11.32 -4.24 -8.09
C ASP A 39 -10.23 -3.20 -7.75
N GLN A 40 -8.95 -3.56 -7.91
CA GLN A 40 -7.78 -2.76 -7.53
C GLN A 40 -7.74 -2.43 -6.03
N THR A 41 -8.31 -3.30 -5.19
CA THR A 41 -8.13 -3.24 -3.74
C THR A 41 -6.78 -3.84 -3.39
N VAL A 42 -5.98 -3.07 -2.66
CA VAL A 42 -4.70 -3.48 -2.11
C VAL A 42 -4.96 -4.15 -0.77
N VAL A 43 -4.58 -5.43 -0.65
CA VAL A 43 -4.68 -6.20 0.59
C VAL A 43 -3.28 -6.52 1.11
N ILE A 44 -3.01 -6.16 2.36
CA ILE A 44 -1.70 -6.27 3.00
C ILE A 44 -1.81 -7.14 4.24
N ALA A 45 -0.91 -8.13 4.34
CA ALA A 45 -0.73 -8.89 5.57
C ALA A 45 0.20 -8.11 6.51
N ASP A 46 -0.39 -7.40 7.47
CA ASP A 46 0.29 -6.55 8.45
C ASP A 46 0.66 -7.38 9.68
N CYS A 47 1.65 -8.24 9.49
CA CYS A 47 1.83 -9.46 10.30
C CYS A 47 2.21 -9.18 11.76
N VAL A 48 2.98 -8.15 12.05
CA VAL A 48 3.36 -7.85 13.45
C VAL A 48 2.19 -7.21 14.21
N ASN A 49 1.32 -6.47 13.50
CA ASN A 49 0.05 -6.02 14.05
C ASN A 49 -1.03 -7.12 14.10
N HIS A 50 -0.72 -8.34 13.64
CA HIS A 50 -1.65 -9.48 13.63
C HIS A 50 -2.98 -9.20 12.89
N ARG A 51 -2.95 -8.41 11.81
CA ARG A 51 -4.14 -8.01 11.06
C ARG A 51 -3.94 -8.11 9.55
N ILE A 52 -5.04 -8.09 8.81
CA ILE A 52 -5.07 -7.89 7.37
C ILE A 52 -5.61 -6.49 7.13
N MET A 53 -4.93 -5.69 6.33
CA MET A 53 -5.38 -4.35 6.00
C MET A 53 -5.74 -4.26 4.52
N GLN A 54 -6.75 -3.47 4.20
CA GLN A 54 -7.26 -3.30 2.85
C GLN A 54 -7.47 -1.82 2.51
N TRP A 55 -7.03 -1.43 1.32
CA TRP A 55 -7.21 -0.09 0.75
C TRP A 55 -7.82 -0.20 -0.63
N LYS A 56 -8.97 0.45 -0.83
CA LYS A 56 -9.61 0.50 -2.14
C LYS A 56 -8.87 1.46 -3.05
N ASN A 57 -8.99 1.25 -4.35
CA ASN A 57 -8.48 2.20 -5.32
C ASN A 57 -9.05 3.61 -5.06
N GLY A 58 -8.16 4.58 -4.90
CA GLY A 58 -8.52 5.97 -4.58
C GLY A 58 -8.58 6.31 -3.09
N ASP A 59 -8.56 5.34 -2.18
CA ASP A 59 -8.37 5.61 -0.74
C ASP A 59 -6.91 6.00 -0.48
N THR A 60 -6.70 7.21 0.05
CA THR A 60 -5.36 7.75 0.33
C THR A 60 -5.09 7.99 1.81
N THR A 61 -6.10 7.80 2.66
CA THR A 61 -6.04 8.26 4.06
C THR A 61 -6.34 7.20 5.11
N ASN A 62 -7.18 6.19 4.83
CA ASN A 62 -7.57 5.21 5.86
C ASN A 62 -7.72 3.80 5.31
N GLY A 63 -6.80 2.92 5.69
CA GLY A 63 -6.96 1.49 5.48
C GLY A 63 -8.05 0.96 6.39
N GLN A 64 -8.75 -0.06 5.92
CA GLN A 64 -9.69 -0.82 6.74
C GLN A 64 -8.99 -2.10 7.20
N ALA A 65 -9.07 -2.41 8.49
CA ALA A 65 -8.60 -3.66 9.08
C ALA A 65 -9.68 -4.75 9.03
#